data_AF-A0A1A8LH71-F1
#
_entry.id   AF-A0A1A8LH71-F1
#
_cell.length_a   1.000
_cell.length_b   1.000
_cell.length_c   1.000
_cell.angle_alpha   90.00
_cell.angle_beta   90.00
_cell.angle_gamma   90.00
#
_symmetry.space_group_name_H-M   'P 1'
#
loop_
_entity.id
_entity.type
_entity.pdbx_description
1 polymer ?
#
loop_
_entity_poly.entity_id
_entity_poly.type
_entity_poly.pdbx_seq_one_letter_code
_entity_poly.pdbx_strand_id
1 'polypeptide(L)'
;LIWEETLLDSLLNFAATPKGLLLLQQTGALNECISYMFSRFTQKLQVSRCEKFGYGVMVTQLAATAPGIVALQRSGFVQVLMVELWSFLECGCDDVRVVRPRSTPMDPIDMSCLKSFLSLVNLLSSSQSVWELLGRQPLANKSEYTLRETPSSIPDLIDRLIAVNSDEKIHSLFHYEQSHTFGLRLLSVLCCCLDSFLLLETQYNICSMLLQNQRGNVSDQDASEGAIIIDGLSVERNHVLVRVSVVGGPSERRLPPRALEEGEHPYPWPMFVSQHLPLCYVVSPQDFHDDSRDCEIGAFLASSSEPNGEDNWLEVCRKKFCKALLSKPNTLTGGVLADLLEEAVSRLSSSASECFFSAARYKGDENLENVVLSPVELLGIDVCVRYGCYLELLKEDATKDLTLLMKHIKTFLSTQRITSSSPLFGQQHGYLGHDWLASTVFLIMAGNTERSWNLLLGLSSLLTSAFIWPARTHASVQFPQEVAESGMGPVYWSTAHYVEMLLKAEVPLVHSAFRMSGFTPSQMCLHWLTQCFWNYLDWTEICHYICTCVLMGPDYQVYLCVAVLKHLQPDILQHTQSQELQVFLKEEPISGFRFSNYLELMMGLERRYRDLVLTDMRHIQNPSE
;
A
#
# COMPACT_ATOMS: atom_id res chain seq x y z
N LEU A 1 -9.71 16.44 -35.90
CA LEU A 1 -8.53 17.28 -35.60
C LEU A 1 -8.82 18.23 -34.43
N ILE A 2 -9.11 19.53 -34.58
CA ILE A 2 -9.21 20.43 -33.39
C ILE A 2 -10.29 19.99 -32.37
N TRP A 3 -11.49 19.63 -32.82
CA TRP A 3 -12.58 19.17 -31.95
C TRP A 3 -12.26 17.86 -31.22
N GLU A 4 -11.55 16.96 -31.90
CA GLU A 4 -11.15 15.66 -31.39
C GLU A 4 -10.04 15.80 -30.33
N GLU A 5 -9.03 16.63 -30.59
CA GLU A 5 -8.00 16.97 -29.61
C GLU A 5 -8.60 17.67 -28.38
N THR A 6 -9.58 18.55 -28.58
CA THR A 6 -10.28 19.23 -27.47
C THR A 6 -11.08 18.25 -26.62
N LEU A 7 -11.72 17.26 -27.26
CA LEU A 7 -12.44 16.20 -26.55
C LEU A 7 -11.48 15.32 -25.75
N LEU A 8 -10.36 14.88 -26.35
CA LEU A 8 -9.34 14.07 -25.68
C LEU A 8 -8.74 14.82 -24.48
N ASP A 9 -8.46 16.12 -24.61
CA ASP A 9 -7.97 16.95 -23.50
C ASP A 9 -9.02 17.07 -22.37
N SER A 10 -10.30 17.21 -22.72
CA SER A 10 -11.40 17.24 -21.75
C SER A 10 -11.56 15.90 -21.01
N LEU A 11 -11.46 14.78 -21.73
CA LEU A 11 -11.50 13.43 -21.17
C LEU A 11 -10.31 13.13 -20.26
N LEU A 12 -9.11 13.60 -20.63
CA LEU A 12 -7.94 13.52 -19.75
C LEU A 12 -8.16 14.33 -18.47
N ASN A 13 -8.65 15.57 -18.56
CA ASN A 13 -8.96 16.36 -17.37
C ASN A 13 -9.99 15.69 -16.45
N PHE A 14 -10.95 14.97 -17.03
CA PHE A 14 -11.92 14.18 -16.28
C PHE A 14 -11.27 12.99 -15.55
N ALA A 15 -10.37 12.28 -16.24
CA ALA A 15 -9.58 11.17 -15.70
C ALA A 15 -8.53 11.58 -14.64
N ALA A 16 -8.37 12.89 -14.38
CA ALA A 16 -7.56 13.38 -13.27
C ALA A 16 -8.13 12.99 -11.89
N THR A 17 -9.39 12.56 -11.82
CA THR A 17 -10.03 12.08 -10.59
C THR A 17 -10.28 10.57 -10.66
N PRO A 18 -10.30 9.84 -9.52
CA PRO A 18 -10.55 8.40 -9.52
C PRO A 18 -11.88 7.98 -10.15
N LYS A 19 -12.99 8.65 -9.79
CA LYS A 19 -14.32 8.40 -10.39
C LYS A 19 -14.33 8.71 -11.90
N GLY A 20 -13.67 9.79 -12.31
CA GLY A 20 -13.58 10.16 -13.72
C GLY A 20 -12.75 9.18 -14.55
N LEU A 21 -11.71 8.57 -13.99
CA LEU A 21 -10.94 7.52 -14.67
C LEU A 21 -11.78 6.25 -14.88
N LEU A 22 -12.59 5.85 -13.89
CA LEU A 22 -13.53 4.72 -14.04
C LEU A 22 -14.48 4.96 -15.21
N LEU A 23 -15.12 6.13 -15.22
CA LEU A 23 -16.07 6.50 -16.26
C LEU A 23 -15.38 6.59 -17.64
N LEU A 24 -14.15 7.12 -17.72
CA LEU A 24 -13.38 7.13 -18.97
C LEU A 24 -13.12 5.71 -19.48
N GLN A 25 -12.73 4.78 -18.61
CA GLN A 25 -12.53 3.40 -19.02
C GLN A 25 -13.81 2.76 -19.57
N GLN A 26 -14.96 3.01 -18.94
CA GLN A 26 -16.25 2.48 -19.40
C GLN A 26 -16.62 2.97 -20.81
N THR A 27 -16.13 4.14 -21.22
CA THR A 27 -16.34 4.62 -22.61
C THR A 27 -15.52 3.85 -23.66
N GLY A 28 -14.48 3.12 -23.25
CA GLY A 28 -13.52 2.48 -24.16
C GLY A 28 -12.42 3.41 -24.71
N ALA A 29 -12.49 4.72 -24.46
CA ALA A 29 -11.58 5.73 -25.02
C ALA A 29 -10.24 5.87 -24.28
N LEU A 30 -9.96 5.02 -23.29
CA LEU A 30 -8.78 5.13 -22.42
C LEU A 30 -7.46 5.06 -23.21
N ASN A 31 -7.33 4.10 -24.13
CA ASN A 31 -6.09 3.92 -24.91
C ASN A 31 -5.81 5.11 -25.84
N GLU A 32 -6.86 5.71 -26.42
CA GLU A 32 -6.76 6.87 -27.31
C GLU A 32 -6.31 8.10 -26.52
N CYS A 33 -6.91 8.32 -25.34
CA CYS A 33 -6.53 9.41 -24.44
C CYS A 33 -5.07 9.29 -23.98
N ILE A 34 -4.61 8.08 -23.64
CA ILE A 34 -3.23 7.85 -23.20
C ILE A 34 -2.24 7.99 -24.36
N SER A 35 -2.59 7.55 -25.57
CA SER A 35 -1.77 7.75 -26.75
C SER A 35 -1.62 9.24 -27.08
N TYR A 36 -2.70 10.01 -26.95
CA TYR A 36 -2.67 11.47 -27.08
C TYR A 36 -1.80 12.12 -25.99
N MET A 37 -1.96 11.69 -24.73
CA MET A 37 -1.12 12.13 -23.61
C MET A 37 0.37 11.87 -23.88
N PHE A 38 0.71 10.67 -24.36
CA PHE A 38 2.09 10.28 -24.67
C PHE A 38 2.68 11.12 -25.83
N SER A 39 1.90 11.38 -26.88
CA SER A 39 2.32 12.28 -27.97
C SER A 39 2.66 13.68 -27.46
N ARG A 40 1.86 14.24 -26.53
CA ARG A 40 2.16 15.54 -25.92
C ARG A 40 3.33 15.50 -24.96
N PHE A 41 3.51 14.40 -24.23
CA PHE A 41 4.64 14.18 -23.32
C PHE A 41 5.97 14.20 -24.10
N THR A 42 6.07 13.45 -25.20
CA THR A 42 7.27 13.41 -26.04
C THR A 42 7.59 14.76 -26.68
N GLN A 43 6.56 15.58 -26.96
CA GLN A 43 6.71 16.95 -27.46
C GLN A 43 6.99 17.98 -26.35
N LYS A 44 7.08 17.56 -25.07
CA LYS A 44 7.30 18.43 -23.89
C LYS A 44 6.30 19.59 -23.79
N LEU A 45 5.05 19.36 -24.18
CA LEU A 45 3.99 20.37 -24.12
C LEU A 45 3.49 20.57 -22.69
N GLN A 46 3.19 21.82 -22.32
CA GLN A 46 2.63 22.15 -21.00
C GLN A 46 1.17 21.64 -20.88
N VAL A 47 0.85 21.05 -19.73
CA VAL A 47 -0.47 20.44 -19.45
C VAL A 47 -1.35 21.39 -18.64
N SER A 48 -0.78 22.10 -17.66
CA SER A 48 -1.54 23.06 -16.84
C SER A 48 -0.68 24.20 -16.30
N ARG A 49 -1.30 25.23 -15.71
CA ARG A 49 -0.58 26.37 -15.08
C ARG A 49 0.36 25.93 -13.94
N CYS A 50 0.02 24.87 -13.22
CA CYS A 50 0.80 24.37 -12.08
C CYS A 50 1.78 23.27 -12.48
N GLU A 51 1.57 22.61 -13.61
CA GLU A 51 2.43 21.54 -14.12
C GLU A 51 3.14 22.03 -15.39
N LYS A 52 4.30 22.66 -15.17
CA LYS A 52 5.06 23.37 -16.20
C LYS A 52 5.53 22.42 -17.31
N PHE A 53 5.89 21.17 -16.95
CA PHE A 53 6.30 20.08 -17.85
C PHE A 53 6.09 18.71 -17.18
N GLY A 54 4.94 18.08 -17.38
CA GLY A 54 4.69 16.75 -16.83
C GLY A 54 3.24 16.33 -16.92
N TYR A 55 3.02 15.03 -16.96
CA TYR A 55 1.74 14.38 -16.74
C TYR A 55 1.77 13.58 -15.43
N GLY A 56 2.59 13.99 -14.44
CA GLY A 56 2.89 13.19 -13.25
C GLY A 56 1.63 12.79 -12.47
N VAL A 57 0.74 13.74 -12.23
CA VAL A 57 -0.56 13.46 -11.58
C VAL A 57 -1.39 12.48 -12.43
N MET A 58 -1.44 12.68 -13.74
CA MET A 58 -2.21 11.81 -14.65
C MET A 58 -1.64 10.39 -14.69
N VAL A 59 -0.32 10.27 -14.88
CA VAL A 59 0.43 9.00 -14.89
C VAL A 59 0.21 8.27 -13.58
N THR A 60 0.22 8.98 -12.46
CA THR A 60 -0.05 8.40 -11.14
C THR A 60 -1.47 7.83 -11.04
N GLN A 61 -2.50 8.57 -11.49
CA GLN A 61 -3.88 8.06 -11.50
C GLN A 61 -4.02 6.84 -12.42
N LEU A 62 -3.41 6.89 -13.60
CA LEU A 62 -3.42 5.77 -14.55
C LEU A 62 -2.71 4.54 -13.97
N ALA A 63 -1.53 4.72 -13.39
CA ALA A 63 -0.73 3.68 -12.75
C ALA A 63 -1.36 3.12 -11.47
N ALA A 64 -2.32 3.81 -10.85
CA ALA A 64 -3.11 3.27 -9.75
C ALA A 64 -4.02 2.11 -10.17
N THR A 65 -4.20 1.88 -11.48
CA THR A 65 -5.15 0.92 -12.04
C THR A 65 -4.47 -0.03 -13.04
N ALA A 66 -4.87 -1.30 -13.04
CA ALA A 66 -4.40 -2.30 -14.01
C ALA A 66 -4.62 -1.90 -15.50
N PRO A 67 -5.81 -1.43 -15.92
CA PRO A 67 -6.01 -1.01 -17.31
C PRO A 67 -5.19 0.23 -17.68
N GLY A 68 -5.05 1.18 -16.76
CA GLY A 68 -4.26 2.40 -16.99
C GLY A 68 -2.76 2.10 -17.18
N ILE A 69 -2.18 1.24 -16.34
CA ILE A 69 -0.75 0.87 -16.48
C ILE A 69 -0.48 0.06 -17.75
N VAL A 70 -1.37 -0.86 -18.12
CA VAL A 70 -1.25 -1.65 -19.35
C VAL A 70 -1.33 -0.72 -20.57
N ALA A 71 -2.21 0.28 -20.55
CA ALA A 71 -2.29 1.27 -21.61
C ALA A 71 -1.04 2.17 -21.67
N LEU A 72 -0.47 2.57 -20.53
CA LEU A 72 0.82 3.27 -20.48
C LEU A 72 1.94 2.43 -21.11
N GLN A 73 2.03 1.14 -20.77
CA GLN A 73 3.03 0.23 -21.35
C GLN A 73 2.86 0.07 -22.87
N ARG A 74 1.62 -0.08 -23.35
CA ARG A 74 1.30 -0.21 -24.78
C ARG A 74 1.60 1.06 -25.58
N SER A 75 1.48 2.23 -24.94
CA SER A 75 1.74 3.51 -25.61
C SER A 75 3.22 3.75 -25.93
N GLY A 76 4.16 3.03 -25.28
CA GLY A 76 5.59 3.30 -25.36
C GLY A 76 6.13 4.17 -24.21
N PHE A 77 5.26 4.64 -23.31
CA PHE A 77 5.62 5.53 -22.20
C PHE A 77 6.67 4.90 -21.27
N VAL A 78 6.49 3.62 -20.92
CA VAL A 78 7.41 2.90 -20.02
C VAL A 78 8.80 2.76 -20.64
N GLN A 79 8.87 2.43 -21.94
CA GLN A 79 10.13 2.29 -22.66
C GLN A 79 10.89 3.62 -22.74
N VAL A 80 10.20 4.73 -23.01
CA VAL A 80 10.82 6.06 -23.02
C VAL A 80 11.38 6.42 -21.64
N LEU A 81 10.64 6.14 -20.57
CA LEU A 81 11.14 6.34 -19.20
C LEU A 81 12.41 5.52 -18.92
N MET A 82 12.49 4.28 -19.40
CA MET A 82 13.70 3.45 -19.21
C MET A 82 14.90 4.04 -19.94
N VAL A 83 14.72 4.47 -21.19
CA VAL A 83 15.79 5.07 -21.99
C VAL A 83 16.26 6.39 -21.39
N GLU A 84 15.33 7.26 -20.97
CA GLU A 84 15.68 8.52 -20.30
C GLU A 84 16.47 8.24 -19.02
N LEU A 85 15.98 7.36 -18.14
CA LEU A 85 16.68 6.98 -16.91
C LEU A 85 18.08 6.43 -17.19
N TRP A 86 18.20 5.47 -18.11
CA TRP A 86 19.48 4.86 -18.45
C TRP A 86 20.47 5.89 -18.97
N SER A 87 20.02 6.85 -19.78
CA SER A 87 20.88 7.93 -20.27
C SER A 87 21.44 8.78 -19.13
N PHE A 88 20.62 9.08 -18.11
CA PHE A 88 21.06 9.85 -16.94
C PHE A 88 22.01 9.08 -16.02
N LEU A 89 21.77 7.78 -15.82
CA LEU A 89 22.58 6.95 -14.92
C LEU A 89 23.88 6.45 -15.54
N GLU A 90 23.86 6.06 -16.82
CA GLU A 90 24.94 5.27 -17.43
C GLU A 90 25.63 5.94 -18.63
N CYS A 91 25.00 6.94 -19.27
CA CYS A 91 25.57 7.61 -20.45
C CYS A 91 26.18 8.99 -20.16
N GLY A 92 25.97 9.54 -18.96
CA GLY A 92 26.49 10.85 -18.55
C GLY A 92 25.80 12.04 -19.23
N CYS A 93 25.89 13.23 -18.62
CA CYS A 93 25.56 14.49 -19.30
C CYS A 93 26.80 14.99 -20.05
N ASP A 94 26.80 14.86 -21.38
CA ASP A 94 27.92 15.20 -22.29
C ASP A 94 28.48 16.65 -22.18
N ASP A 95 27.87 17.56 -21.42
CA ASP A 95 28.19 19.00 -21.47
C ASP A 95 28.90 19.59 -20.25
N VAL A 96 29.15 18.83 -19.17
CA VAL A 96 29.88 19.39 -18.00
C VAL A 96 31.32 18.92 -18.03
N ARG A 97 32.25 19.78 -18.47
CA ARG A 97 33.68 19.58 -18.20
C ARG A 97 33.86 19.33 -16.70
N VAL A 98 34.19 18.10 -16.32
CA VAL A 98 34.46 17.72 -14.94
C VAL A 98 35.80 18.33 -14.53
N VAL A 99 35.77 19.59 -14.10
CA VAL A 99 36.97 20.33 -13.62
C VAL A 99 37.35 19.89 -12.20
N ARG A 100 36.44 19.24 -11.48
CA ARG A 100 36.67 18.60 -10.17
C ARG A 100 35.86 17.30 -10.08
N PRO A 101 36.38 16.23 -9.48
CA PRO A 101 35.55 15.09 -9.09
C PRO A 101 34.40 15.61 -8.22
N ARG A 102 33.16 15.23 -8.55
CA ARG A 102 32.04 15.46 -7.63
C ARG A 102 32.32 14.65 -6.37
N SER A 103 32.11 15.24 -5.20
CA SER A 103 32.06 14.47 -3.96
C SER A 103 31.05 13.35 -4.15
N THR A 104 31.39 12.13 -3.74
CA THR A 104 30.43 11.02 -3.70
C THR A 104 29.15 11.53 -3.05
N PRO A 105 27.99 11.49 -3.71
CA PRO A 105 26.76 11.99 -3.13
C PRO A 105 26.52 11.25 -1.81
N MET A 106 26.49 11.99 -0.70
CA MET A 106 26.07 11.45 0.60
C MET A 106 24.54 11.35 0.67
N ASP A 107 23.84 12.00 -0.26
CA ASP A 107 22.39 11.92 -0.37
C ASP A 107 21.98 10.58 -1.00
N PRO A 108 20.98 9.90 -0.42
CA PRO A 108 20.59 8.56 -0.86
C PRO A 108 20.04 8.53 -2.30
N ILE A 109 19.60 9.66 -2.86
CA ILE A 109 19.18 9.78 -4.28
C ILE A 109 19.94 10.95 -4.91
N ASP A 110 20.73 10.70 -5.97
CA ASP A 110 21.39 11.77 -6.71
C ASP A 110 20.36 12.74 -7.30
N MET A 111 20.51 14.04 -7.02
CA MET A 111 19.67 15.11 -7.55
C MET A 111 19.59 15.11 -9.08
N SER A 112 20.61 14.64 -9.80
CA SER A 112 20.54 14.52 -11.27
C SER A 112 19.55 13.46 -11.73
N CYS A 113 19.28 12.45 -10.91
CA CYS A 113 18.40 11.33 -11.22
C CYS A 113 17.06 11.42 -10.49
N LEU A 114 16.87 12.38 -9.58
CA LEU A 114 15.66 12.53 -8.76
C LEU A 114 14.38 12.56 -9.59
N LYS A 115 14.35 13.30 -10.71
CA LYS A 115 13.17 13.35 -11.58
C LYS A 115 12.82 11.98 -12.16
N SER A 116 13.82 11.24 -12.65
CA SER A 116 13.63 9.91 -13.21
C SER A 116 13.23 8.90 -12.13
N PHE A 117 13.80 9.04 -10.93
CA PHE A 117 13.41 8.27 -9.75
C PHE A 117 11.93 8.48 -9.40
N LEU A 118 11.49 9.73 -9.26
CA LEU A 118 10.09 10.05 -8.96
C LEU A 118 9.13 9.61 -10.07
N SER A 119 9.53 9.68 -11.34
CA SER A 119 8.76 9.13 -12.46
C SER A 119 8.56 7.62 -12.33
N LEU A 120 9.59 6.88 -11.91
CA LEU A 120 9.48 5.44 -11.64
C LEU A 120 8.61 5.16 -10.43
N VAL A 121 8.75 5.93 -9.35
CA VAL A 121 7.90 5.79 -8.16
C VAL A 121 6.44 6.07 -8.49
N ASN A 122 6.14 7.05 -9.37
CA ASN A 122 4.81 7.34 -9.90
C ASN A 122 4.26 6.20 -10.79
N LEU A 123 5.12 5.52 -11.53
CA LEU A 123 4.75 4.39 -12.39
C LEU A 123 4.49 3.11 -11.59
N LEU A 124 5.34 2.81 -10.61
CA LEU A 124 5.34 1.58 -9.79
C LEU A 124 4.66 1.79 -8.43
N SER A 125 3.66 2.64 -8.47
CA SER A 125 3.18 3.39 -7.33
C SER A 125 2.10 2.64 -6.55
N SER A 126 1.49 1.64 -7.22
CA SER A 126 0.45 0.74 -6.75
C SER A 126 0.87 -0.73 -6.93
N SER A 127 0.37 -1.64 -6.09
CA SER A 127 0.62 -3.07 -6.29
C SER A 127 0.11 -3.57 -7.65
N GLN A 128 -1.00 -3.03 -8.14
CA GLN A 128 -1.55 -3.34 -9.47
C GLN A 128 -0.53 -3.04 -10.58
N SER A 129 0.14 -1.89 -10.54
CA SER A 129 1.18 -1.54 -11.51
C SER A 129 2.36 -2.50 -11.50
N VAL A 130 2.80 -2.90 -10.30
CA VAL A 130 3.91 -3.83 -10.13
C VAL A 130 3.52 -5.22 -10.66
N TRP A 131 2.31 -5.69 -10.37
CA TRP A 131 1.80 -6.97 -10.88
C TRP A 131 1.66 -7.00 -12.40
N GLU A 132 1.10 -5.98 -13.03
CA GLU A 132 0.95 -5.96 -14.50
C GLU A 132 2.31 -5.84 -15.21
N LEU A 133 3.29 -5.12 -14.64
CA LEU A 133 4.59 -4.92 -15.27
C LEU A 133 5.61 -6.03 -14.98
N LEU A 134 5.50 -6.72 -13.83
CA LEU A 134 6.48 -7.73 -13.40
C LEU A 134 5.91 -9.15 -13.32
N GLY A 135 4.59 -9.31 -13.18
CA GLY A 135 3.96 -10.61 -12.92
C GLY A 135 4.35 -11.67 -13.94
N ARG A 136 4.92 -12.79 -13.46
CA ARG A 136 5.41 -13.92 -14.26
C ARG A 136 6.52 -13.58 -15.27
N GLN A 137 7.19 -12.44 -15.13
CA GLN A 137 8.31 -12.06 -15.99
C GLN A 137 9.63 -12.41 -15.29
N PRO A 138 10.42 -13.36 -15.81
CA PRO A 138 11.71 -13.71 -15.22
C PRO A 138 12.73 -12.57 -15.41
N LEU A 139 13.71 -12.50 -14.51
CA LEU A 139 14.88 -11.64 -14.72
C LEU A 139 15.79 -12.25 -15.78
N ALA A 140 16.35 -11.41 -16.64
CA ALA A 140 17.12 -11.87 -17.79
C ALA A 140 18.36 -12.68 -17.40
N ASN A 141 19.10 -12.27 -16.36
CA ASN A 141 20.32 -12.92 -15.85
C ASN A 141 21.23 -13.46 -16.97
N LYS A 142 21.54 -12.62 -17.95
CA LYS A 142 22.35 -12.98 -19.11
C LYS A 142 23.77 -13.31 -18.67
N SER A 143 24.40 -14.25 -19.38
CA SER A 143 25.81 -14.59 -19.20
C SER A 143 26.76 -13.50 -19.70
N GLU A 144 26.28 -12.58 -20.53
CA GLU A 144 27.05 -11.43 -21.03
C GLU A 144 26.08 -10.27 -21.30
N TYR A 145 26.55 -9.04 -21.07
CA TYR A 145 25.82 -7.81 -21.40
C TYR A 145 26.70 -6.91 -22.25
N THR A 146 26.15 -6.36 -23.33
CA THR A 146 26.89 -5.40 -24.15
C THR A 146 26.80 -4.00 -23.55
N LEU A 147 27.86 -3.20 -23.64
CA LEU A 147 27.87 -1.81 -23.14
C LEU A 147 26.85 -0.88 -23.82
N ARG A 148 26.29 -1.28 -24.97
CA ARG A 148 25.25 -0.53 -25.69
C ARG A 148 23.85 -0.98 -25.34
N GLU A 149 23.72 -2.05 -24.55
CA GLU A 149 22.44 -2.58 -24.16
C GLU A 149 21.79 -1.66 -23.12
N THR A 150 20.54 -1.29 -23.38
CA THR A 150 19.74 -0.46 -22.47
C THR A 150 18.53 -1.26 -22.02
N PRO A 151 18.13 -1.19 -20.73
CA PRO A 151 16.91 -1.82 -20.25
C PRO A 151 15.71 -1.33 -21.05
N SER A 152 14.88 -2.27 -21.51
CA SER A 152 13.69 -1.98 -22.32
C SER A 152 12.39 -2.11 -21.52
N SER A 153 12.48 -2.65 -20.32
CA SER A 153 11.35 -3.01 -19.47
C SER A 153 11.70 -2.87 -17.99
N ILE A 154 10.69 -2.92 -17.10
CA ILE A 154 10.93 -2.90 -15.65
C ILE A 154 11.70 -4.14 -15.18
N PRO A 155 11.41 -5.38 -15.63
CA PRO A 155 12.24 -6.53 -15.26
C PRO A 155 13.70 -6.38 -15.69
N ASP A 156 13.97 -5.84 -16.88
CA ASP A 156 15.35 -5.55 -17.32
C ASP A 156 16.03 -4.55 -16.37
N LEU A 157 15.29 -3.52 -15.94
CA LEU A 157 15.79 -2.53 -14.98
C LEU A 157 16.10 -3.16 -13.62
N ILE A 158 15.19 -4.01 -13.10
CA ILE A 158 15.39 -4.74 -11.84
C ILE A 158 16.61 -5.66 -11.96
N ASP A 159 16.73 -6.42 -13.05
CA ASP A 159 17.84 -7.33 -13.30
C ASP A 159 19.20 -6.61 -13.27
N ARG A 160 19.24 -5.39 -13.83
CA ARG A 160 20.45 -4.59 -14.01
C ARG A 160 20.81 -3.70 -12.82
N LEU A 161 19.82 -3.18 -12.09
CA LEU A 161 20.05 -2.20 -11.03
C LEU A 161 19.83 -2.75 -9.62
N ILE A 162 18.92 -3.72 -9.46
CA ILE A 162 18.53 -4.25 -8.14
C ILE A 162 19.17 -5.62 -7.93
N ALA A 163 18.96 -6.53 -8.87
CA ALA A 163 19.43 -7.90 -8.80
C ALA A 163 20.86 -8.06 -9.33
N VAL A 164 21.77 -7.21 -8.84
CA VAL A 164 23.19 -7.27 -9.23
C VAL A 164 23.87 -8.38 -8.43
N ASN A 165 23.84 -9.59 -8.99
CA ASN A 165 24.25 -10.83 -8.33
C ASN A 165 25.35 -11.60 -9.10
N SER A 166 25.97 -10.96 -10.10
CA SER A 166 27.05 -11.56 -10.88
C SER A 166 28.06 -10.51 -11.33
N ASP A 167 29.30 -10.94 -11.56
CA ASP A 167 30.38 -10.07 -12.03
C ASP A 167 30.06 -9.48 -13.41
N GLU A 168 29.35 -10.21 -14.27
CA GLU A 168 28.97 -9.74 -15.60
C GLU A 168 28.01 -8.54 -15.51
N LYS A 169 27.10 -8.55 -14.52
CA LYS A 169 26.24 -7.39 -14.25
C LYS A 169 27.03 -6.22 -13.70
N ILE A 170 27.94 -6.46 -12.75
CA ILE A 170 28.81 -5.40 -12.19
C ILE A 170 29.64 -4.74 -13.30
N HIS A 171 30.34 -5.54 -14.11
CA HIS A 171 31.22 -5.05 -15.18
C HIS A 171 30.49 -4.37 -16.33
N SER A 172 29.18 -4.58 -16.43
CA SER A 172 28.37 -3.97 -17.47
C SER A 172 27.78 -2.60 -17.12
N LEU A 173 27.97 -2.14 -15.88
CA LEU A 173 27.56 -0.81 -15.41
C LEU A 173 28.78 0.11 -15.37
N PHE A 174 28.68 1.27 -16.01
CA PHE A 174 29.73 2.30 -15.95
C PHE A 174 29.79 2.95 -14.57
N HIS A 175 28.64 3.09 -13.91
CA HIS A 175 28.51 3.71 -12.60
C HIS A 175 27.92 2.73 -11.57
N TYR A 176 28.54 1.56 -11.40
CA TYR A 176 28.04 0.47 -10.55
C TYR A 176 27.50 0.93 -9.18
N GLU A 177 28.28 1.65 -8.38
CA GLU A 177 27.86 2.06 -7.03
C GLU A 177 26.62 2.95 -7.07
N GLN A 178 26.59 3.94 -7.96
CA GLN A 178 25.46 4.87 -8.10
C GLN A 178 24.20 4.15 -8.62
N SER A 179 24.36 3.32 -9.64
CA SER A 179 23.27 2.60 -10.29
C SER A 179 22.68 1.52 -9.41
N HIS A 180 23.52 0.81 -8.65
CA HIS A 180 23.05 -0.17 -7.68
C HIS A 180 22.40 0.50 -6.46
N THR A 181 22.95 1.62 -5.97
CA THR A 181 22.32 2.43 -4.92
C THR A 181 20.94 2.92 -5.35
N PHE A 182 20.83 3.44 -6.58
CA PHE A 182 19.53 3.84 -7.17
C PHE A 182 18.54 2.67 -7.16
N GLY A 183 18.98 1.49 -7.61
CA GLY A 183 18.18 0.27 -7.59
C GLY A 183 17.70 -0.11 -6.19
N LEU A 184 18.58 -0.09 -5.19
CA LEU A 184 18.25 -0.39 -3.79
C LEU A 184 17.27 0.63 -3.18
N ARG A 185 17.42 1.92 -3.50
CA ARG A 185 16.45 2.94 -3.09
C ARG A 185 15.08 2.73 -3.72
N LEU A 186 15.04 2.39 -5.01
CA LEU A 186 13.78 2.05 -5.67
C LEU A 186 13.15 0.82 -5.02
N LEU A 187 13.95 -0.24 -4.77
CA LEU A 187 13.49 -1.45 -4.10
C LEU A 187 12.88 -1.13 -2.72
N SER A 188 13.55 -0.30 -1.92
CA SER A 188 13.05 0.16 -0.61
C SER A 188 11.65 0.76 -0.72
N VAL A 189 11.42 1.64 -1.70
CA VAL A 189 10.12 2.28 -1.93
C VAL A 189 9.07 1.27 -2.39
N LEU A 190 9.42 0.35 -3.30
CA LEU A 190 8.51 -0.71 -3.75
C LEU A 190 8.08 -1.63 -2.60
N CYS A 191 9.02 -1.99 -1.73
CA CYS A 191 8.78 -2.84 -0.58
C CYS A 191 7.95 -2.18 0.53
N CYS A 192 7.65 -0.88 0.43
CA CYS A 192 6.72 -0.24 1.35
C CYS A 192 5.27 -0.70 1.13
N CYS A 193 4.94 -1.17 -0.08
CA CYS A 193 3.69 -1.86 -0.35
C CYS A 193 3.88 -3.34 -0.08
N LEU A 194 3.14 -3.89 0.88
CA LEU A 194 3.34 -5.28 1.29
C LEU A 194 3.09 -6.27 0.14
N ASP A 195 2.03 -6.07 -0.66
CA ASP A 195 1.74 -6.93 -1.81
C ASP A 195 2.84 -6.87 -2.89
N SER A 196 3.44 -5.69 -3.12
CA SER A 196 4.57 -5.55 -4.05
C SER A 196 5.80 -6.27 -3.52
N PHE A 197 6.08 -6.17 -2.22
CA PHE A 197 7.13 -6.95 -1.57
C PHE A 197 6.89 -8.46 -1.73
N LEU A 198 5.68 -8.95 -1.42
CA LEU A 198 5.36 -10.39 -1.52
C LEU A 198 5.58 -10.93 -2.93
N LEU A 199 5.22 -10.17 -3.96
CA LEU A 199 5.49 -10.52 -5.36
C LEU A 199 6.99 -10.60 -5.64
N LEU A 200 7.75 -9.55 -5.29
CA LEU A 200 9.18 -9.49 -5.55
C LEU A 200 9.94 -10.62 -4.84
N GLU A 201 9.58 -10.90 -3.58
CA GLU A 201 10.17 -12.00 -2.83
C GLU A 201 9.81 -13.36 -3.42
N THR A 202 8.54 -13.60 -3.74
CA THR A 202 8.08 -14.87 -4.32
C THR A 202 8.74 -15.16 -5.67
N GLN A 203 8.88 -14.13 -6.52
CA GLN A 203 9.33 -14.32 -7.90
C GLN A 203 10.85 -14.24 -8.05
N TYR A 204 11.51 -13.40 -7.26
CA TYR A 204 12.93 -13.09 -7.43
C TYR A 204 13.79 -13.42 -6.21
N ASN A 205 13.19 -13.82 -5.07
CA ASN A 205 13.90 -14.18 -3.84
C ASN A 205 14.88 -13.06 -3.41
N ILE A 206 14.37 -11.83 -3.38
CA ILE A 206 15.15 -10.61 -3.15
C ILE A 206 15.86 -10.66 -1.80
N CYS A 207 15.26 -11.23 -0.75
CA CYS A 207 15.86 -11.30 0.57
C CYS A 207 17.12 -12.18 0.56
N SER A 208 17.04 -13.38 -0.01
CA SER A 208 18.19 -14.28 -0.12
C SER A 208 19.31 -13.66 -0.94
N MET A 209 18.96 -13.00 -2.05
CA MET A 209 19.92 -12.33 -2.92
C MET A 209 20.65 -11.19 -2.19
N LEU A 210 19.90 -10.31 -1.51
CA LEU A 210 20.48 -9.21 -0.74
C LEU A 210 21.36 -9.73 0.41
N LEU A 211 20.93 -10.78 1.11
CA LEU A 211 21.73 -11.43 2.16
C LEU A 211 23.02 -12.05 1.62
N GLN A 212 22.98 -12.68 0.45
CA GLN A 212 24.17 -13.22 -0.19
C GLN A 212 25.16 -12.12 -0.54
N ASN A 213 24.69 -11.04 -1.16
CA ASN A 213 25.51 -9.88 -1.46
C ASN A 213 26.08 -9.28 -0.16
N GLN A 214 25.28 -9.20 0.91
CA GLN A 214 25.70 -8.66 2.20
C GLN A 214 26.84 -9.48 2.82
N ARG A 215 26.75 -10.82 2.74
CA ARG A 215 27.81 -11.75 3.19
C ARG A 215 29.06 -11.70 2.33
N GLY A 216 28.91 -11.41 1.04
CA GLY A 216 30.05 -11.23 0.13
C GLY A 216 30.83 -9.93 0.37
N ASN A 217 30.24 -8.94 1.06
CA ASN A 217 30.85 -7.64 1.30
C ASN A 217 31.76 -7.66 2.56
N VAL A 218 32.77 -8.52 2.57
CA VAL A 218 33.70 -8.70 3.69
C VAL A 218 35.11 -8.23 3.34
N SER A 219 35.84 -7.72 4.34
CA SER A 219 37.19 -7.16 4.16
C SER A 219 38.26 -8.18 3.79
N ASP A 220 38.04 -9.46 4.13
CA ASP A 220 38.94 -10.57 3.85
C ASP A 220 38.11 -11.78 3.39
N GLN A 221 38.30 -12.19 2.14
CA GLN A 221 37.53 -13.30 1.52
C GLN A 221 38.05 -14.68 1.97
N ASP A 222 39.26 -14.76 2.50
CA ASP A 222 39.90 -16.01 2.93
C ASP A 222 39.63 -16.33 4.41
N ALA A 223 39.10 -15.37 5.18
CA ALA A 223 38.67 -15.56 6.56
C ALA A 223 37.19 -15.95 6.64
N SER A 224 36.87 -17.07 7.29
CA SER A 224 35.48 -17.53 7.49
C SER A 224 34.59 -16.57 8.31
N GLU A 225 35.19 -15.54 8.92
CA GLU A 225 34.55 -14.53 9.78
C GLU A 225 35.12 -13.11 9.49
N GLY A 226 35.22 -12.73 8.21
CA GLY A 226 35.61 -11.36 7.85
C GLY A 226 34.61 -10.31 8.33
N ALA A 227 35.11 -9.15 8.79
CA ALA A 227 34.25 -8.02 9.14
C ALA A 227 33.60 -7.45 7.86
N ILE A 228 32.31 -7.09 7.96
CA ILE A 228 31.58 -6.50 6.84
C ILE A 228 32.14 -5.12 6.53
N ILE A 229 32.38 -4.87 5.25
CA ILE A 229 32.73 -3.54 4.74
C ILE A 229 31.50 -2.66 4.84
N ILE A 230 31.63 -1.58 5.62
CA ILE A 230 30.58 -0.58 5.81
C ILE A 230 30.77 0.51 4.75
N ASP A 231 29.96 0.42 3.70
CA ASP A 231 29.84 1.39 2.61
C ASP A 231 28.36 1.74 2.34
N GLY A 232 28.10 2.69 1.43
CA GLY A 232 26.74 3.12 1.10
C GLY A 232 25.83 1.98 0.61
N LEU A 233 26.36 1.03 -0.17
CA LEU A 233 25.59 -0.13 -0.65
C LEU A 233 25.24 -1.08 0.49
N SER A 234 26.14 -1.32 1.42
CA SER A 234 25.93 -2.17 2.59
C SER A 234 24.86 -1.57 3.52
N VAL A 235 24.87 -0.25 3.70
CA VAL A 235 23.89 0.47 4.52
C VAL A 235 22.51 0.44 3.88
N GLU A 236 22.42 0.70 2.57
CA GLU A 236 21.15 0.64 1.84
C GLU A 236 20.58 -0.78 1.79
N ARG A 237 21.42 -1.80 1.56
CA ARG A 237 21.00 -3.21 1.65
C ARG A 237 20.51 -3.57 3.04
N ASN A 238 21.22 -3.17 4.09
CA ASN A 238 20.81 -3.39 5.47
C ASN A 238 19.44 -2.74 5.75
N HIS A 239 19.23 -1.51 5.30
CA HIS A 239 17.96 -0.83 5.44
C HIS A 239 16.81 -1.58 4.75
N VAL A 240 17.00 -2.02 3.51
CA VAL A 240 15.99 -2.81 2.78
C VAL A 240 15.70 -4.12 3.50
N LEU A 241 16.74 -4.88 3.88
CA LEU A 241 16.62 -6.16 4.58
C LEU A 241 15.85 -6.04 5.90
N VAL A 242 16.13 -5.01 6.70
CA VAL A 242 15.37 -4.74 7.93
C VAL A 242 13.92 -4.40 7.60
N ARG A 243 13.68 -3.47 6.66
CA ARG A 243 12.33 -3.00 6.27
C ARG A 243 11.40 -4.14 5.85
N VAL A 244 11.89 -5.09 5.05
CA VAL A 244 11.08 -6.24 4.59
C VAL A 244 10.91 -7.32 5.66
N SER A 245 11.74 -7.31 6.71
CA SER A 245 11.73 -8.33 7.76
C SER A 245 10.93 -7.94 9.00
N VAL A 246 10.65 -6.65 9.20
CA VAL A 246 9.88 -6.14 10.34
C VAL A 246 8.71 -5.26 9.92
N VAL A 247 7.51 -5.71 10.30
CA VAL A 247 6.27 -4.94 10.19
C VAL A 247 5.96 -4.27 11.52
N GLY A 248 5.48 -3.03 11.48
CA GLY A 248 5.05 -2.30 12.67
C GLY A 248 4.88 -0.80 12.44
N GLY A 249 4.07 -0.18 13.29
CA GLY A 249 3.92 1.27 13.39
C GLY A 249 5.14 2.00 13.97
N PRO A 250 5.06 3.33 14.13
CA PRO A 250 6.16 4.16 14.64
C PRO A 250 6.68 3.75 16.03
N SER A 251 5.84 3.15 16.87
CA SER A 251 6.21 2.73 18.22
C SER A 251 6.63 1.26 18.30
N GLU A 252 6.56 0.50 17.19
CA GLU A 252 6.66 -0.96 17.19
C GLU A 252 7.90 -1.49 16.46
N ARG A 253 8.45 -0.69 15.54
CA ARG A 253 9.68 -1.04 14.80
C ARG A 253 10.64 0.14 14.70
N ARG A 254 11.91 -0.17 14.49
CA ARG A 254 12.96 0.81 14.19
C ARG A 254 13.64 0.43 12.89
N LEU A 255 13.65 1.35 11.94
CA LEU A 255 14.43 1.19 10.71
C LEU A 255 15.81 1.83 10.91
N PRO A 256 16.89 1.19 10.44
CA PRO A 256 18.21 1.76 10.57
C PRO A 256 18.37 3.03 9.72
N PRO A 257 19.25 3.96 10.10
CA PRO A 257 19.56 5.11 9.29
C PRO A 257 20.22 4.70 7.96
N ARG A 258 20.14 5.60 6.98
CA ARG A 258 20.78 5.46 5.66
C ARG A 258 22.11 6.21 5.55
N ALA A 259 22.32 7.19 6.43
CA ALA A 259 23.53 7.99 6.45
C ALA A 259 24.60 7.34 7.32
N LEU A 260 25.86 7.52 6.91
CA LEU A 260 27.03 7.21 7.72
C LEU A 260 27.33 8.39 8.65
N GLU A 261 27.71 8.08 9.88
CA GLU A 261 28.15 9.05 10.89
C GLU A 261 29.66 9.27 10.82
N GLU A 262 30.12 10.46 11.22
CA GLU A 262 31.56 10.72 11.37
C GLU A 262 32.09 10.06 12.66
N GLY A 263 33.16 9.26 12.57
CA GLY A 263 33.83 8.68 13.73
C GLY A 263 34.42 7.29 13.49
N GLU A 264 34.90 6.65 14.56
CA GLU A 264 35.48 5.29 14.52
C GLU A 264 34.44 4.20 14.25
N HIS A 265 33.17 4.47 14.57
CA HIS A 265 32.03 3.59 14.32
C HIS A 265 31.00 4.31 13.46
N PRO A 266 31.24 4.43 12.13
CA PRO A 266 30.41 5.23 11.24
C PRO A 266 28.98 4.68 11.07
N TYR A 267 28.72 3.48 11.59
CA TYR A 267 27.40 2.86 11.59
C TYR A 267 27.21 2.00 12.84
N PRO A 268 26.60 2.52 13.92
CA PRO A 268 26.46 1.81 15.20
C PRO A 268 25.30 0.79 15.21
N TRP A 269 24.77 0.42 14.05
CA TRP A 269 23.61 -0.46 13.92
C TRP A 269 24.02 -1.87 13.44
N PRO A 270 23.52 -2.95 14.07
CA PRO A 270 23.85 -4.31 13.68
C PRO A 270 23.47 -4.62 12.22
N MET A 271 24.43 -5.10 11.43
CA MET A 271 24.19 -5.48 10.04
C MET A 271 23.41 -6.79 9.95
N PHE A 272 22.39 -6.82 9.09
CA PHE A 272 21.58 -8.00 8.84
C PHE A 272 22.31 -9.00 7.94
N VAL A 273 22.84 -10.07 8.54
CA VAL A 273 23.70 -11.06 7.85
C VAL A 273 23.12 -12.47 7.82
N SER A 274 22.13 -12.75 8.65
CA SER A 274 21.51 -14.07 8.78
C SER A 274 20.05 -14.02 8.33
N GLN A 275 19.28 -15.10 8.51
CA GLN A 275 17.82 -15.05 8.35
C GLN A 275 17.12 -14.49 9.61
N HIS A 276 17.84 -14.37 10.73
CA HIS A 276 17.31 -13.84 11.98
C HIS A 276 17.52 -12.33 12.06
N LEU A 277 16.42 -11.61 12.29
CA LEU A 277 16.40 -10.16 12.48
C LEU A 277 17.11 -9.78 13.79
N PRO A 278 18.03 -8.80 13.78
CA PRO A 278 18.59 -8.26 15.03
C PRO A 278 17.51 -7.60 15.90
N LEU A 279 17.47 -7.97 17.18
CA LEU A 279 16.41 -7.55 18.11
C LEU A 279 16.33 -6.04 18.33
N CYS A 280 17.38 -5.27 18.03
CA CYS A 280 17.37 -3.80 18.14
C CYS A 280 16.37 -3.10 17.20
N TYR A 281 15.94 -3.80 16.14
CA TYR A 281 14.99 -3.28 15.15
C TYR A 281 13.53 -3.53 15.52
N VAL A 282 13.28 -4.38 16.51
CA VAL A 282 11.96 -4.61 17.09
C VAL A 282 11.88 -3.82 18.39
N VAL A 283 10.81 -3.07 18.58
CA VAL A 283 10.55 -2.44 19.88
C VAL A 283 9.67 -3.40 20.65
N SER A 284 10.20 -3.95 21.75
CA SER A 284 9.36 -4.73 22.67
C SER A 284 8.13 -3.89 23.02
N PRO A 285 6.92 -4.47 23.03
CA PRO A 285 5.74 -3.78 23.54
C PRO A 285 6.13 -3.20 24.91
N GLN A 286 6.13 -1.88 25.07
CA GLN A 286 6.12 -1.33 26.42
C GLN A 286 4.88 -1.91 27.07
N ASP A 287 4.98 -2.44 28.29
CA ASP A 287 3.86 -3.00 29.05
C ASP A 287 2.60 -2.20 28.74
N PHE A 288 1.77 -2.70 27.82
CA PHE A 288 0.48 -2.11 27.54
C PHE A 288 -0.27 -2.41 28.82
N HIS A 289 -0.19 -1.48 29.79
CA HIS A 289 -0.85 -1.64 31.06
C HIS A 289 -2.30 -1.92 30.73
N ASP A 290 -2.70 -3.17 31.00
CA ASP A 290 -4.02 -3.69 30.74
C ASP A 290 -4.98 -3.08 31.78
N ASP A 291 -5.19 -1.77 31.64
CA ASP A 291 -6.19 -1.00 32.37
C ASP A 291 -7.60 -1.31 31.82
N SER A 292 -7.77 -2.40 31.06
CA SER A 292 -9.05 -2.86 30.51
C SER A 292 -10.09 -3.20 31.57
N ARG A 293 -9.65 -3.42 32.83
CA ARG A 293 -10.55 -3.67 33.97
C ARG A 293 -11.53 -2.52 34.25
N ASP A 294 -11.21 -1.30 33.81
CA ASP A 294 -12.04 -0.10 33.97
C ASP A 294 -12.66 0.40 32.64
N CYS A 295 -12.80 -0.47 31.63
CA CYS A 295 -13.39 -0.07 30.35
C CYS A 295 -14.93 -0.05 30.41
N GLU A 296 -15.53 1.15 30.28
CA GLU A 296 -17.00 1.34 30.23
C GLU A 296 -17.67 0.52 29.10
N ILE A 297 -16.94 0.24 28.01
CA ILE A 297 -17.43 -0.60 26.90
C ILE A 297 -17.42 -2.07 27.29
N GLY A 298 -16.33 -2.57 27.90
CA GLY A 298 -16.27 -3.96 28.38
C GLY A 298 -17.42 -4.26 29.34
N ALA A 299 -17.69 -3.36 30.29
CA ALA A 299 -18.85 -3.47 31.18
C ALA A 299 -20.20 -3.43 30.43
N PHE A 300 -20.32 -2.57 29.41
CA PHE A 300 -21.53 -2.49 28.58
C PHE A 300 -21.79 -3.79 27.82
N LEU A 301 -20.76 -4.38 27.20
CA LEU A 301 -20.85 -5.66 26.50
C LEU A 301 -21.23 -6.80 27.44
N ALA A 302 -20.64 -6.85 28.64
CA ALA A 302 -20.98 -7.85 29.66
C ALA A 302 -22.40 -7.69 30.24
N SER A 303 -22.95 -6.47 30.22
CA SER A 303 -24.25 -6.14 30.81
C SER A 303 -25.46 -6.41 29.92
N SER A 304 -25.27 -7.03 28.74
CA SER A 304 -26.29 -7.23 27.70
C SER A 304 -27.47 -8.12 28.15
N SER A 305 -28.29 -7.56 29.03
CA SER A 305 -29.67 -7.94 29.31
C SER A 305 -30.50 -7.01 28.43
N GLU A 306 -31.30 -7.56 27.51
CA GLU A 306 -32.08 -6.84 26.50
C GLU A 306 -32.67 -5.51 27.02
N PRO A 307 -32.10 -4.34 26.67
CA PRO A 307 -32.76 -3.08 26.92
C PRO A 307 -33.75 -2.86 25.78
N ASN A 308 -35.04 -2.94 26.07
CA ASN A 308 -36.18 -2.45 25.28
C ASN A 308 -35.80 -1.90 23.87
N GLY A 309 -35.80 -2.79 22.87
CA GLY A 309 -35.61 -2.49 21.44
C GLY A 309 -34.17 -2.65 20.94
N GLU A 310 -33.96 -3.62 20.03
CA GLU A 310 -32.70 -3.84 19.31
C GLU A 310 -32.15 -2.56 18.66
N ASP A 311 -33.03 -1.66 18.21
CA ASP A 311 -32.71 -0.39 17.56
C ASP A 311 -31.90 0.59 18.45
N ASN A 312 -32.03 0.53 19.78
CA ASN A 312 -31.37 1.49 20.68
C ASN A 312 -29.93 1.05 21.05
N TRP A 313 -29.59 -0.23 20.91
CA TRP A 313 -28.27 -0.72 21.35
C TRP A 313 -27.13 -0.10 20.53
N LEU A 314 -27.25 -0.07 19.20
CA LEU A 314 -26.20 0.45 18.32
C LEU A 314 -25.95 1.95 18.56
N GLU A 315 -27.02 2.73 18.78
CA GLU A 315 -26.88 4.16 19.08
C GLU A 315 -26.18 4.39 20.42
N VAL A 316 -26.55 3.62 21.46
CA VAL A 316 -25.88 3.66 22.76
C VAL A 316 -24.42 3.22 22.66
N CYS A 317 -24.16 2.16 21.88
CA CYS A 317 -22.83 1.62 21.63
C CYS A 317 -21.93 2.67 20.95
N ARG A 318 -22.40 3.30 19.87
CA ARG A 318 -21.70 4.40 19.17
C ARG A 318 -21.36 5.55 20.12
N LYS A 319 -22.30 5.98 20.96
CA LYS A 319 -22.08 7.05 21.95
C LYS A 319 -21.03 6.66 22.99
N LYS A 320 -21.10 5.46 23.55
CA LYS A 320 -20.11 4.94 24.51
C LYS A 320 -18.73 4.77 23.87
N PHE A 321 -18.67 4.27 22.64
CA PHE A 321 -17.45 4.14 21.86
C PHE A 321 -16.76 5.48 21.64
N CYS A 322 -17.49 6.48 21.15
CA CYS A 322 -16.94 7.82 20.95
C CYS A 322 -16.46 8.44 22.28
N LYS A 323 -17.24 8.29 23.37
CA LYS A 323 -16.86 8.78 24.70
C LYS A 323 -15.58 8.12 25.20
N ALA A 324 -15.46 6.80 25.05
CA ALA A 324 -14.28 6.06 25.50
C ALA A 324 -13.03 6.45 24.69
N LEU A 325 -13.15 6.61 23.37
CA LEU A 325 -12.06 7.11 22.52
C LEU A 325 -11.59 8.51 22.93
N LEU A 326 -12.50 9.43 23.24
CA LEU A 326 -12.13 10.81 23.63
C LEU A 326 -11.54 10.91 25.04
N SER A 327 -11.99 10.06 25.97
CA SER A 327 -11.62 10.19 27.38
C SER A 327 -10.44 9.30 27.79
N LYS A 328 -10.47 8.02 27.40
CA LYS A 328 -9.48 7.00 27.78
C LYS A 328 -9.23 6.00 26.63
N PRO A 329 -8.64 6.44 25.50
CA PRO A 329 -8.46 5.56 24.34
C PRO A 329 -7.60 4.32 24.63
N ASN A 330 -6.67 4.42 25.59
CA ASN A 330 -5.80 3.30 25.99
C ASN A 330 -6.56 2.12 26.63
N THR A 331 -7.81 2.34 27.09
CA THR A 331 -8.67 1.27 27.62
C THR A 331 -9.40 0.47 26.55
N LEU A 332 -9.34 0.93 25.29
CA LEU A 332 -9.93 0.28 24.12
C LEU A 332 -8.85 -0.47 23.36
N THR A 333 -8.48 -1.64 23.89
CA THR A 333 -7.42 -2.48 23.33
C THR A 333 -7.79 -3.97 23.46
N GLY A 334 -7.10 -4.81 22.67
CA GLY A 334 -7.17 -6.27 22.79
C GLY A 334 -8.59 -6.84 22.75
N GLY A 335 -8.90 -7.70 23.73
CA GLY A 335 -10.14 -8.46 23.80
C GLY A 335 -11.41 -7.59 23.81
N VAL A 336 -11.38 -6.40 24.41
CA VAL A 336 -12.56 -5.51 24.44
C VAL A 336 -12.96 -5.07 23.03
N LEU A 337 -11.99 -4.77 22.16
CA LEU A 337 -12.26 -4.41 20.77
C LEU A 337 -12.70 -5.62 19.94
N ALA A 338 -12.15 -6.79 20.23
CA ALA A 338 -12.58 -8.04 19.60
C ALA A 338 -14.05 -8.34 19.89
N ASP A 339 -14.43 -8.29 21.17
CA ASP A 339 -15.81 -8.52 21.62
C ASP A 339 -16.77 -7.45 21.08
N LEU A 340 -16.33 -6.18 21.05
CA LEU A 340 -17.09 -5.07 20.47
C LEU A 340 -17.38 -5.28 18.98
N LEU A 341 -16.36 -5.68 18.21
CA LEU A 341 -16.51 -5.94 16.78
C LEU A 341 -17.43 -7.13 16.52
N GLU A 342 -17.24 -8.23 17.26
CA GLU A 342 -18.07 -9.43 17.13
C GLU A 342 -19.55 -9.13 17.40
N GLU A 343 -19.86 -8.45 18.51
CA GLU A 343 -21.23 -8.10 18.87
C GLU A 343 -21.84 -7.09 17.88
N ALA A 344 -21.07 -6.08 17.45
CA ALA A 344 -21.54 -5.08 16.50
C ALA A 344 -21.85 -5.69 15.12
N VAL A 345 -20.95 -6.52 14.59
CA VAL A 345 -21.15 -7.19 13.30
C VAL A 345 -22.30 -8.18 13.38
N SER A 346 -22.43 -8.94 14.48
CA SER A 346 -23.53 -9.87 14.69
C SER A 346 -24.90 -9.17 14.59
N ARG A 347 -25.07 -8.06 15.34
CA ARG A 347 -26.33 -7.27 15.31
C ARG A 347 -26.60 -6.57 13.99
N LEU A 348 -25.57 -6.01 13.35
CA LEU A 348 -25.72 -5.35 12.05
C LEU A 348 -26.08 -6.37 10.96
N SER A 349 -25.48 -7.55 10.98
CA SER A 349 -25.73 -8.59 9.99
C SER A 349 -27.04 -9.37 10.22
N SER A 350 -27.61 -9.31 11.42
CA SER A 350 -28.96 -9.86 11.69
C SER A 350 -30.09 -8.91 11.29
N SER A 351 -29.82 -7.61 11.19
CA SER A 351 -30.81 -6.61 10.78
C SER A 351 -30.95 -6.54 9.25
N ALA A 352 -32.16 -6.78 8.76
CA ALA A 352 -32.45 -6.74 7.31
C ALA A 352 -32.28 -5.35 6.70
N SER A 353 -32.41 -4.27 7.49
CA SER A 353 -32.22 -2.89 7.00
C SER A 353 -30.75 -2.48 6.88
N GLU A 354 -29.87 -3.14 7.65
CA GLU A 354 -28.43 -2.85 7.68
C GLU A 354 -27.64 -3.78 6.75
N CYS A 355 -28.18 -4.96 6.42
CA CYS A 355 -27.64 -5.83 5.39
C CYS A 355 -27.73 -5.17 4.01
N PHE A 356 -26.58 -4.88 3.43
CA PHE A 356 -26.48 -4.30 2.09
C PHE A 356 -26.30 -5.36 1.00
N PHE A 357 -25.53 -6.40 1.30
CA PHE A 357 -25.30 -7.53 0.40
C PHE A 357 -26.14 -8.73 0.83
N SER A 358 -26.54 -9.57 -0.13
CA SER A 358 -27.26 -10.79 0.17
C SER A 358 -26.40 -11.71 1.05
N ALA A 359 -27.00 -12.26 2.11
CA ALA A 359 -26.34 -13.20 2.99
C ALA A 359 -25.83 -14.39 2.16
N ALA A 360 -24.50 -14.51 2.10
CA ALA A 360 -23.86 -15.49 1.24
C ALA A 360 -24.08 -16.90 1.80
N ARG A 361 -24.57 -17.80 0.94
CA ARG A 361 -24.78 -19.22 1.29
C ARG A 361 -23.44 -19.95 1.25
N TYR A 362 -22.65 -19.87 2.33
CA TYR A 362 -21.51 -20.76 2.49
C TYR A 362 -22.01 -22.15 2.90
N LYS A 363 -21.97 -23.10 1.96
CA LYS A 363 -22.17 -24.52 2.30
C LYS A 363 -20.83 -25.05 2.77
N GLY A 364 -20.72 -25.37 4.05
CA GLY A 364 -19.49 -25.83 4.66
C GLY A 364 -18.89 -27.08 4.01
N ASP A 365 -17.55 -27.07 3.99
CA ASP A 365 -16.67 -28.16 4.42
C ASP A 365 -16.29 -29.33 3.50
N GLU A 366 -16.96 -29.61 2.37
CA GLU A 366 -16.65 -30.88 1.67
C GLU A 366 -15.31 -30.94 0.90
N ASN A 367 -14.46 -29.89 0.85
CA ASN A 367 -13.22 -29.92 0.03
C ASN A 367 -12.07 -28.96 0.45
N LEU A 368 -11.97 -28.51 1.71
CA LEU A 368 -10.90 -27.56 2.11
C LEU A 368 -9.47 -28.10 1.97
N GLU A 369 -9.28 -29.42 2.05
CA GLU A 369 -7.99 -30.05 1.81
C GLU A 369 -7.46 -29.81 0.39
N ASN A 370 -8.37 -29.67 -0.59
CA ASN A 370 -8.04 -29.45 -2.00
C ASN A 370 -7.74 -27.97 -2.33
N VAL A 371 -8.00 -27.05 -1.39
CA VAL A 371 -7.76 -25.62 -1.61
C VAL A 371 -6.27 -25.32 -1.41
N VAL A 372 -5.60 -24.92 -2.50
CA VAL A 372 -4.18 -24.55 -2.50
C VAL A 372 -4.05 -23.03 -2.41
N LEU A 373 -3.30 -22.56 -1.42
CA LEU A 373 -2.87 -21.18 -1.32
C LEU A 373 -1.66 -20.96 -2.22
N SER A 374 -1.60 -19.79 -2.87
CA SER A 374 -0.47 -19.37 -3.67
C SER A 374 0.75 -19.09 -2.79
N PRO A 375 1.97 -19.12 -3.35
CA PRO A 375 3.16 -18.77 -2.59
C PRO A 375 3.12 -17.35 -2.00
N VAL A 376 2.47 -16.41 -2.69
CA VAL A 376 2.25 -15.03 -2.20
C VAL A 376 1.38 -15.02 -0.94
N GLU A 377 0.25 -15.75 -0.96
CA GLU A 377 -0.62 -15.89 0.22
C GLU A 377 0.13 -16.54 1.39
N LEU A 378 0.94 -17.57 1.14
CA LEU A 378 1.73 -18.25 2.18
C LEU A 378 2.79 -17.32 2.80
N LEU A 379 3.46 -16.49 1.98
CA LEU A 379 4.41 -15.49 2.48
C LEU A 379 3.69 -14.39 3.27
N GLY A 380 2.49 -13.98 2.85
CA GLY A 380 1.64 -13.04 3.61
C GLY A 380 1.23 -13.59 4.98
N ILE A 381 0.94 -14.90 5.06
CA ILE A 381 0.69 -15.60 6.34
C ILE A 381 1.92 -15.54 7.24
N ASP A 382 3.11 -15.81 6.72
CA ASP A 382 4.36 -15.73 7.48
C ASP A 382 4.61 -14.32 8.03
N VAL A 383 4.43 -13.30 7.19
CA VAL A 383 4.55 -11.89 7.61
C VAL A 383 3.55 -11.55 8.72
N CYS A 384 2.30 -12.00 8.61
CA CYS A 384 1.27 -11.78 9.62
C CYS A 384 1.60 -12.48 10.94
N VAL A 385 1.99 -13.75 10.91
CA VAL A 385 2.32 -14.52 12.12
C VAL A 385 3.52 -13.91 12.83
N ARG A 386 4.58 -13.53 12.09
CA ARG A 386 5.74 -12.83 12.68
C ARG A 386 5.33 -11.54 13.36
N TYR A 387 4.53 -10.70 12.71
CA TYR A 387 4.04 -9.46 13.29
C TYR A 387 3.18 -9.70 14.55
N GLY A 388 2.25 -10.66 14.49
CA GLY A 388 1.43 -11.04 15.65
C GLY A 388 2.21 -11.61 16.82
N CYS A 389 3.31 -12.34 16.55
CA CYS A 389 4.22 -12.81 17.60
C CYS A 389 5.01 -11.64 18.22
N TYR A 390 5.48 -10.67 17.42
CA TYR A 390 6.16 -9.47 17.94
C TYR A 390 5.25 -8.60 18.81
N LEU A 391 3.96 -8.53 18.49
CA LEU A 391 2.95 -7.85 19.30
C LEU A 391 2.44 -8.70 20.48
N GLU A 392 2.93 -9.92 20.65
CA GLU A 392 2.47 -10.88 21.68
C GLU A 392 0.97 -11.24 21.58
N LEU A 393 0.38 -11.10 20.39
CA LEU A 393 -1.03 -11.44 20.10
C LEU A 393 -1.22 -12.90 19.68
N LEU A 394 -0.16 -13.49 19.10
CA LEU A 394 -0.17 -14.85 18.56
C LEU A 394 0.94 -15.70 19.20
N LYS A 395 0.74 -17.02 19.10
CA LYS A 395 1.78 -18.03 19.36
C LYS A 395 2.48 -18.40 18.05
N GLU A 396 3.70 -18.93 18.17
CA GLU A 396 4.52 -19.33 17.01
C GLU A 396 3.86 -20.40 16.12
N ASP A 397 2.91 -21.18 16.63
CA ASP A 397 2.20 -22.23 15.90
C ASP A 397 0.93 -21.77 15.16
N ALA A 398 0.59 -20.48 15.24
CA ALA A 398 -0.63 -19.90 14.65
C ALA A 398 -0.67 -19.93 13.09
N THR A 399 0.43 -20.29 12.42
CA THR A 399 0.49 -20.43 10.97
C THR A 399 -0.56 -21.40 10.42
N LYS A 400 -0.82 -22.51 11.12
CA LYS A 400 -1.81 -23.51 10.66
C LYS A 400 -3.23 -22.95 10.73
N ASP A 401 -3.53 -22.22 11.78
CA ASP A 401 -4.84 -21.62 12.03
C ASP A 401 -5.15 -20.53 11.01
N LEU A 402 -4.19 -19.62 10.77
CA LEU A 402 -4.33 -18.60 9.74
C LEU A 402 -4.41 -19.21 8.33
N THR A 403 -3.65 -20.28 8.05
CA THR A 403 -3.76 -21.02 6.79
C THR A 403 -5.17 -21.58 6.57
N LEU A 404 -5.76 -22.17 7.62
CA LEU A 404 -7.13 -22.69 7.56
C LEU A 404 -8.13 -21.57 7.29
N LEU A 405 -8.04 -20.45 8.03
CA LEU A 405 -8.88 -19.28 7.83
C LEU A 405 -8.80 -18.77 6.38
N MET A 406 -7.59 -18.62 5.84
CA MET A 406 -7.37 -18.15 4.47
C MET A 406 -7.96 -19.10 3.43
N LYS A 407 -7.92 -20.41 3.66
CA LYS A 407 -8.60 -21.38 2.79
C LYS A 407 -10.12 -21.20 2.79
N HIS A 408 -10.74 -21.03 3.96
CA HIS A 408 -12.18 -20.75 4.05
C HIS A 408 -12.57 -19.48 3.28
N ILE A 409 -11.82 -18.40 3.49
CA ILE A 409 -12.03 -17.11 2.81
C ILE A 409 -11.86 -17.27 1.31
N LYS A 410 -10.80 -17.94 0.86
CA LYS A 410 -10.55 -18.15 -0.57
C LYS A 410 -11.69 -18.90 -1.24
N THR A 411 -12.17 -19.98 -0.62
CA THR A 411 -13.33 -20.73 -1.11
C THR A 411 -14.56 -19.83 -1.17
N PHE A 412 -14.84 -19.11 -0.09
CA PHE A 412 -15.98 -18.20 0.00
C PHE A 412 -15.95 -17.11 -1.07
N LEU A 413 -14.86 -16.36 -1.17
CA LEU A 413 -14.71 -15.28 -2.14
C LEU A 413 -14.75 -15.80 -3.58
N SER A 414 -14.25 -17.01 -3.84
CA SER A 414 -14.35 -17.62 -5.18
C SER A 414 -15.79 -17.82 -5.64
N THR A 415 -16.73 -18.08 -4.72
CA THR A 415 -18.17 -18.20 -5.06
C THR A 415 -18.82 -16.88 -5.42
N GLN A 416 -18.18 -15.75 -5.09
CA GLN A 416 -18.68 -14.40 -5.32
C GLN A 416 -17.93 -13.68 -6.45
N ARG A 417 -17.13 -14.39 -7.25
CA ARG A 417 -16.37 -13.82 -8.36
C ARG A 417 -17.01 -14.11 -9.70
N ILE A 418 -16.93 -13.13 -10.61
CA ILE A 418 -17.26 -13.34 -12.02
C ILE A 418 -16.11 -14.09 -12.71
N THR A 419 -16.45 -14.91 -13.69
CA THR A 419 -15.44 -15.48 -14.60
C THR A 419 -15.15 -14.44 -15.68
N SER A 420 -14.00 -13.77 -15.60
CA SER A 420 -13.59 -12.78 -16.60
C SER A 420 -12.74 -13.40 -17.70
N SER A 421 -12.93 -12.95 -18.94
CA SER A 421 -12.02 -13.20 -20.08
C SER A 421 -11.02 -12.06 -20.29
N SER A 422 -10.91 -11.14 -19.33
CA SER A 422 -10.08 -9.94 -19.44
C SER A 422 -8.60 -10.28 -19.69
N PRO A 423 -7.91 -9.52 -20.57
CA PRO A 423 -6.49 -9.71 -20.81
C PRO A 423 -5.61 -9.17 -19.66
N LEU A 424 -6.18 -8.47 -18.69
CA LEU A 424 -5.45 -7.91 -17.55
C LEU A 424 -4.97 -9.02 -16.62
N PHE A 425 -3.69 -8.97 -16.23
CA PHE A 425 -3.10 -10.00 -15.37
C PHE A 425 -3.88 -10.15 -14.06
N GLY A 426 -4.25 -9.02 -13.45
CA GLY A 426 -5.07 -8.95 -12.23
C GLY A 426 -6.47 -9.51 -12.34
N GLN A 427 -7.03 -9.71 -13.53
CA GLN A 427 -8.40 -10.19 -13.71
C GLN A 427 -8.48 -11.64 -14.22
N GLN A 428 -7.34 -12.24 -14.59
CA GLN A 428 -7.29 -13.63 -15.07
C GLN A 428 -7.37 -14.69 -13.97
N HIS A 429 -7.05 -14.32 -12.72
CA HIS A 429 -6.94 -15.24 -11.59
C HIS A 429 -7.72 -14.70 -10.39
N GLY A 430 -7.57 -15.33 -9.22
CA GLY A 430 -8.06 -14.75 -7.98
C GLY A 430 -7.29 -13.48 -7.59
N TYR A 431 -7.71 -12.86 -6.49
CA TYR A 431 -7.01 -11.73 -5.89
C TYR A 431 -5.50 -12.03 -5.78
N LEU A 432 -4.67 -11.16 -6.35
CA LEU A 432 -3.24 -11.41 -6.54
C LEU A 432 -2.40 -11.27 -5.26
N GLY A 433 -2.83 -10.40 -4.35
CA GLY A 433 -2.12 -10.10 -3.10
C GLY A 433 -2.56 -10.98 -1.93
N HIS A 434 -2.12 -10.60 -0.74
CA HIS A 434 -2.56 -11.22 0.50
C HIS A 434 -3.80 -10.52 1.07
N ASP A 435 -4.68 -11.26 1.75
CA ASP A 435 -5.85 -10.67 2.41
C ASP A 435 -5.46 -10.04 3.76
N TRP A 436 -5.01 -8.79 3.69
CA TRP A 436 -4.56 -8.02 4.85
C TRP A 436 -5.68 -7.73 5.85
N LEU A 437 -6.94 -7.59 5.41
CA LEU A 437 -8.05 -7.40 6.34
C LEU A 437 -8.31 -8.69 7.11
N ALA A 438 -8.36 -9.83 6.44
CA ALA A 438 -8.56 -11.12 7.10
C ALA A 438 -7.46 -11.40 8.13
N SER A 439 -6.21 -11.08 7.79
CA SER A 439 -5.07 -11.16 8.72
C SER A 439 -5.21 -10.22 9.90
N THR A 440 -5.65 -8.98 9.67
CA THR A 440 -5.90 -7.99 10.72
C THR A 440 -7.02 -8.47 11.66
N VAL A 441 -8.10 -9.04 11.12
CA VAL A 441 -9.18 -9.63 11.93
C VAL A 441 -8.67 -10.81 12.75
N PHE A 442 -7.85 -11.68 12.17
CA PHE A 442 -7.25 -12.80 12.89
C PHE A 442 -6.39 -12.35 14.08
N LEU A 443 -5.62 -11.27 13.91
CA LEU A 443 -4.85 -10.66 14.99
C LEU A 443 -5.73 -10.01 16.05
N ILE A 444 -6.80 -9.28 15.66
CA ILE A 444 -7.78 -8.71 16.61
C ILE A 444 -8.42 -9.83 17.45
N MET A 445 -8.72 -10.98 16.83
CA MET A 445 -9.33 -12.14 17.47
C MET A 445 -8.32 -13.04 18.20
N ALA A 446 -7.09 -12.55 18.44
CA ALA A 446 -6.02 -13.27 19.15
C ALA A 446 -5.74 -14.68 18.58
N GLY A 447 -5.82 -14.82 17.25
CA GLY A 447 -5.55 -16.07 16.55
C GLY A 447 -6.71 -17.07 16.53
N ASN A 448 -7.91 -16.69 16.98
CA ASN A 448 -9.07 -17.59 16.96
C ASN A 448 -9.69 -17.67 15.55
N THR A 449 -9.49 -18.80 14.87
CA THR A 449 -10.00 -19.06 13.50
C THR A 449 -11.52 -18.95 13.39
N GLU A 450 -12.27 -19.55 14.31
CA GLU A 450 -13.74 -19.58 14.25
C GLU A 450 -14.35 -18.19 14.45
N ARG A 451 -13.89 -17.45 15.47
CA ARG A 451 -14.33 -16.07 15.72
C ARG A 451 -14.00 -15.17 14.52
N SER A 452 -12.79 -15.31 13.97
CA SER A 452 -12.36 -14.55 12.79
C SER A 452 -13.24 -14.85 11.58
N TRP A 453 -13.52 -16.12 11.33
CA TRP A 453 -14.37 -16.56 10.24
C TRP A 453 -15.81 -16.04 10.37
N ASN A 454 -16.42 -16.20 11.54
CA ASN A 454 -17.78 -15.73 11.80
C ASN A 454 -17.90 -14.21 11.66
N LEU A 455 -16.93 -13.45 12.19
CA LEU A 455 -16.87 -12.00 12.02
C LEU A 455 -16.80 -11.63 10.54
N LEU A 456 -15.88 -12.23 9.78
CA LEU A 456 -15.71 -11.92 8.35
C LEU A 456 -16.96 -12.29 7.54
N LEU A 457 -17.60 -13.41 7.86
CA LEU A 457 -18.84 -13.82 7.21
C LEU A 457 -19.97 -12.83 7.50
N GLY A 458 -20.16 -12.41 8.75
CA GLY A 458 -21.14 -11.38 9.11
C GLY A 458 -20.81 -10.03 8.48
N LEU A 459 -19.55 -9.61 8.52
CA LEU A 459 -19.08 -8.36 7.91
C LEU A 459 -19.35 -8.35 6.41
N SER A 460 -19.27 -9.50 5.74
CA SER A 460 -19.50 -9.61 4.30
C SER A 460 -20.92 -9.22 3.86
N SER A 461 -21.93 -9.20 4.74
CA SER A 461 -23.27 -8.70 4.39
C SER A 461 -23.39 -7.18 4.49
N LEU A 462 -22.43 -6.52 5.15
CA LEU A 462 -22.48 -5.09 5.44
C LEU A 462 -21.84 -4.26 4.33
N LEU A 463 -22.35 -3.04 4.11
CA LEU A 463 -21.79 -2.10 3.14
C LEU A 463 -20.31 -1.80 3.42
N THR A 464 -19.93 -1.69 4.70
CA THR A 464 -18.56 -1.41 5.12
C THR A 464 -17.53 -2.37 4.51
N SER A 465 -17.89 -3.64 4.32
CA SER A 465 -17.01 -4.63 3.69
C SER A 465 -16.60 -4.28 2.26
N ALA A 466 -17.39 -3.49 1.51
CA ALA A 466 -17.02 -3.05 0.17
C ALA A 466 -15.87 -2.04 0.16
N PHE A 467 -15.57 -1.42 1.29
CA PHE A 467 -14.58 -0.35 1.40
C PHE A 467 -13.34 -0.76 2.20
N ILE A 468 -13.52 -1.47 3.32
CA ILE A 468 -12.39 -1.92 4.15
C ILE A 468 -11.80 -3.25 3.69
N TRP A 469 -12.50 -4.01 2.81
CA TRP A 469 -12.09 -5.35 2.36
C TRP A 469 -11.86 -5.42 0.83
N PRO A 470 -10.74 -4.88 0.31
CA PRO A 470 -10.47 -4.88 -1.13
C PRO A 470 -10.54 -6.27 -1.78
N ALA A 471 -9.99 -7.30 -1.13
CA ALA A 471 -9.97 -8.68 -1.64
C ALA A 471 -11.37 -9.25 -1.93
N ARG A 472 -12.37 -8.83 -1.17
CA ARG A 472 -13.78 -9.20 -1.37
C ARG A 472 -14.39 -8.54 -2.59
N THR A 473 -14.04 -7.29 -2.87
CA THR A 473 -14.58 -6.54 -4.00
C THR A 473 -13.97 -6.91 -5.35
N HIS A 474 -12.83 -7.62 -5.32
CA HIS A 474 -12.10 -8.03 -6.51
C HIS A 474 -12.93 -8.95 -7.42
N ALA A 475 -13.23 -8.47 -8.63
CA ALA A 475 -14.04 -9.16 -9.63
C ALA A 475 -15.38 -9.69 -9.07
N SER A 476 -16.01 -8.95 -8.15
CA SER A 476 -17.19 -9.43 -7.43
C SER A 476 -18.46 -9.39 -8.29
N VAL A 477 -19.29 -10.44 -8.19
CA VAL A 477 -20.65 -10.53 -8.80
C VAL A 477 -21.63 -9.50 -8.25
N GLN A 478 -21.27 -8.81 -7.17
CA GLN A 478 -22.11 -7.82 -6.51
C GLN A 478 -22.09 -6.45 -7.21
N PHE A 479 -21.19 -6.27 -8.17
CA PHE A 479 -21.08 -5.06 -8.98
C PHE A 479 -21.52 -5.34 -10.42
N PRO A 480 -21.93 -4.29 -11.17
CA PRO A 480 -22.16 -4.41 -12.60
C PRO A 480 -20.94 -5.00 -13.31
N GLN A 481 -21.19 -5.81 -14.35
CA GLN A 481 -20.15 -6.53 -15.07
C GLN A 481 -19.02 -5.60 -15.54
N GLU A 482 -19.38 -4.43 -16.09
CA GLU A 482 -18.43 -3.43 -16.59
C GLU A 482 -17.47 -2.93 -15.48
N VAL A 483 -17.97 -2.78 -14.25
CA VAL A 483 -17.18 -2.33 -13.09
C VAL A 483 -16.33 -3.47 -12.56
N ALA A 484 -16.91 -4.66 -12.44
CA ALA A 484 -16.19 -5.85 -11.97
C ALA A 484 -15.02 -6.21 -12.89
N GLU A 485 -15.22 -6.13 -14.21
CA GLU A 485 -14.17 -6.39 -15.22
C GLU A 485 -13.18 -5.23 -15.35
N SER A 486 -13.52 -4.04 -14.85
CA SER A 486 -12.66 -2.87 -14.98
C SER A 486 -11.36 -2.98 -14.20
N GLY A 487 -11.32 -3.81 -13.15
CA GLY A 487 -10.21 -3.90 -12.21
C GLY A 487 -10.09 -2.70 -11.24
N MET A 488 -11.06 -1.78 -11.22
CA MET A 488 -11.12 -0.65 -10.29
C MET A 488 -12.20 -0.87 -9.22
N GLY A 489 -11.76 -1.10 -7.97
CA GLY A 489 -12.67 -1.31 -6.84
C GLY A 489 -13.19 -0.02 -6.19
N PRO A 490 -14.26 -0.10 -5.35
CA PRO A 490 -14.87 1.06 -4.67
C PRO A 490 -13.92 1.90 -3.84
N VAL A 491 -12.88 1.30 -3.27
CA VAL A 491 -11.83 2.03 -2.54
C VAL A 491 -11.15 3.06 -3.43
N TYR A 492 -10.94 2.75 -4.71
CA TYR A 492 -10.36 3.71 -5.66
C TYR A 492 -11.39 4.74 -6.10
N TRP A 493 -12.43 4.33 -6.82
CA TRP A 493 -13.29 5.28 -7.51
C TRP A 493 -14.25 6.04 -6.58
N SER A 494 -14.49 5.56 -5.36
CA SER A 494 -15.33 6.25 -4.36
C SER A 494 -14.50 6.82 -3.20
N THR A 495 -13.83 5.97 -2.40
CA THR A 495 -13.08 6.49 -1.22
C THR A 495 -12.01 7.49 -1.65
N ALA A 496 -11.14 7.12 -2.59
CA ALA A 496 -10.05 8.00 -3.02
C ALA A 496 -10.57 9.29 -3.70
N HIS A 497 -11.67 9.18 -4.46
CA HIS A 497 -12.34 10.34 -5.04
C HIS A 497 -12.80 11.36 -3.97
N TYR A 498 -13.48 10.88 -2.94
CA TYR A 498 -13.94 11.77 -1.87
C TYR A 498 -12.81 12.31 -0.99
N VAL A 499 -11.73 11.54 -0.81
CA VAL A 499 -10.53 12.06 -0.15
C VAL A 499 -9.98 13.25 -0.92
N GLU A 500 -9.80 13.15 -2.24
CA GLU A 500 -9.32 14.29 -3.04
C GLU A 500 -10.27 15.48 -2.99
N MET A 501 -11.59 15.25 -3.05
CA MET A 501 -12.59 16.30 -2.96
C MET A 501 -12.55 17.02 -1.60
N LEU A 502 -12.53 16.27 -0.50
CA LEU A 502 -12.50 16.84 0.86
C LEU A 502 -11.17 17.52 1.15
N LEU A 503 -10.03 16.99 0.70
CA LEU A 503 -8.74 17.67 0.87
C LEU A 503 -8.74 19.04 0.20
N LYS A 504 -9.31 19.13 -1.00
CA LYS A 504 -9.42 20.40 -1.72
C LYS A 504 -10.26 21.42 -0.94
N ALA A 505 -11.29 20.98 -0.22
CA ALA A 505 -12.18 21.85 0.54
C ALA A 505 -11.65 22.19 1.94
N GLU A 506 -11.15 21.19 2.67
CA GLU A 506 -10.87 21.26 4.11
C GLU A 506 -9.38 21.49 4.42
N VAL A 507 -8.48 21.03 3.54
CA VAL A 507 -7.03 21.07 3.75
C VAL A 507 -6.31 21.50 2.45
N PRO A 508 -6.65 22.69 1.88
CA PRO A 508 -6.24 23.09 0.53
C PRO A 508 -4.72 23.22 0.33
N LEU A 509 -3.98 23.50 1.41
CA LEU A 509 -2.51 23.54 1.38
C LEU A 509 -1.92 22.16 1.08
N VAL A 510 -2.44 21.12 1.73
CA VAL A 510 -2.05 19.73 1.45
C VAL A 510 -2.44 19.35 0.03
N HIS A 511 -3.68 19.64 -0.40
CA HIS A 511 -4.09 19.37 -1.79
C HIS A 511 -3.13 20.02 -2.82
N SER A 512 -2.72 21.26 -2.57
CA SER A 512 -1.80 21.99 -3.43
C SER A 512 -0.38 21.40 -3.41
N ALA A 513 0.10 20.95 -2.24
CA ALA A 513 1.39 20.28 -2.09
C ALA A 513 1.51 19.04 -2.99
N PHE A 514 0.51 18.15 -2.97
CA PHE A 514 0.46 16.99 -3.88
C PHE A 514 0.49 17.39 -5.36
N ARG A 515 -0.30 18.39 -5.75
CA ARG A 515 -0.33 18.89 -7.13
C ARG A 515 1.02 19.45 -7.58
N MET A 516 1.72 20.15 -6.70
CA MET A 516 3.06 20.68 -6.97
C MET A 516 4.13 19.58 -7.03
N SER A 517 3.98 18.52 -6.23
CA SER A 517 4.88 17.36 -6.22
C SER A 517 4.59 16.35 -7.34
N GLY A 518 3.52 16.52 -8.12
CA GLY A 518 3.28 15.74 -9.34
C GLY A 518 2.74 14.32 -9.11
N PHE A 519 2.01 14.08 -8.02
CA PHE A 519 1.33 12.80 -7.73
C PHE A 519 0.04 13.03 -6.93
N THR A 520 -0.78 11.99 -6.70
CA THR A 520 -2.13 12.16 -6.12
C THR A 520 -2.24 11.71 -4.67
N PRO A 521 -3.05 12.41 -3.84
CA PRO A 521 -3.38 11.94 -2.50
C PRO A 521 -4.07 10.58 -2.51
N SER A 522 -4.91 10.33 -3.53
CA SER A 522 -5.58 9.04 -3.74
C SER A 522 -4.61 7.88 -3.71
N GLN A 523 -3.48 8.02 -4.39
CA GLN A 523 -2.48 6.96 -4.47
C GLN A 523 -1.86 6.63 -3.10
N MET A 524 -1.64 7.64 -2.25
CA MET A 524 -1.13 7.41 -0.89
C MET A 524 -2.18 6.78 0.01
N CYS A 525 -3.42 7.27 -0.06
CA CYS A 525 -4.50 6.70 0.73
C CYS A 525 -4.80 5.26 0.32
N LEU A 526 -4.79 4.93 -0.97
CA LEU A 526 -4.89 3.55 -1.43
C LEU A 526 -3.76 2.70 -0.87
N HIS A 527 -2.52 3.17 -0.96
CA HIS A 527 -1.35 2.47 -0.45
C HIS A 527 -1.51 2.12 1.03
N TRP A 528 -1.98 3.04 1.85
CA TRP A 528 -2.25 2.77 3.27
C TRP A 528 -3.45 1.84 3.48
N LEU A 529 -4.57 2.08 2.78
CA LEU A 529 -5.82 1.35 2.97
C LEU A 529 -5.73 -0.12 2.54
N THR A 530 -5.05 -0.44 1.43
CA THR A 530 -4.98 -1.81 0.90
C THR A 530 -4.22 -2.77 1.82
N GLN A 531 -3.41 -2.25 2.74
CA GLN A 531 -2.69 -3.02 3.76
C GLN A 531 -3.14 -2.65 5.19
N CYS A 532 -4.35 -2.13 5.37
CA CYS A 532 -4.91 -1.78 6.68
C CYS A 532 -4.01 -0.89 7.55
N PHE A 533 -3.25 0.03 6.94
CA PHE A 533 -2.25 0.89 7.59
C PHE A 533 -1.08 0.16 8.28
N TRP A 534 -0.89 -1.13 8.03
CA TRP A 534 0.33 -1.84 8.47
C TRP A 534 1.56 -1.07 7.98
N ASN A 535 2.58 -0.96 8.83
CA ASN A 535 3.79 -0.13 8.64
C ASN A 535 3.66 1.38 8.86
N TYR A 536 2.44 1.91 9.01
CA TYR A 536 2.19 3.36 9.09
C TYR A 536 1.56 3.80 10.40
N LEU A 537 0.65 3.01 10.96
CA LEU A 537 0.01 3.26 12.24
C LEU A 537 0.39 2.17 13.25
N ASP A 538 0.43 2.54 14.53
CA ASP A 538 0.52 1.55 15.61
C ASP A 538 -0.74 0.68 15.63
N TRP A 539 -0.60 -0.57 16.06
CA TRP A 539 -1.63 -1.60 16.10
C TRP A 539 -2.93 -1.11 16.75
N THR A 540 -2.84 -0.36 17.84
CA THR A 540 -4.01 0.19 18.53
C THR A 540 -4.85 1.09 17.62
N GLU A 541 -4.19 1.92 16.81
CA GLU A 541 -4.83 2.85 15.90
C GLU A 541 -5.45 2.11 14.70
N ILE A 542 -4.81 1.01 14.25
CA ILE A 542 -5.38 0.11 13.23
C ILE A 542 -6.68 -0.53 13.76
N CYS A 543 -6.70 -1.01 15.00
CA CYS A 543 -7.92 -1.56 15.60
C CYS A 543 -9.02 -0.50 15.72
N HIS A 544 -8.69 0.74 16.13
CA HIS A 544 -9.66 1.84 16.21
C HIS A 544 -10.23 2.21 14.84
N TYR A 545 -9.40 2.19 13.79
CA TYR A 545 -9.86 2.40 12.41
C TYR A 545 -10.92 1.38 12.00
N ILE A 546 -10.65 0.07 12.15
CA ILE A 546 -11.59 -0.98 11.76
C ILE A 546 -12.89 -0.88 12.58
N CYS A 547 -12.78 -0.71 13.90
CA CYS A 547 -13.95 -0.55 14.77
C CYS A 547 -14.80 0.66 14.37
N THR A 548 -14.17 1.78 14.04
CA THR A 548 -14.87 3.01 13.66
C THR A 548 -15.62 2.83 12.34
N CYS A 549 -14.99 2.23 11.33
CA CYS A 549 -15.67 1.98 10.05
C CYS A 549 -16.87 1.03 10.19
N VAL A 550 -16.77 0.03 11.06
CA VAL A 550 -17.89 -0.91 11.33
C VAL A 550 -19.01 -0.20 12.11
N LEU A 551 -18.68 0.52 13.18
CA LEU A 551 -19.67 1.13 14.06
C LEU A 551 -20.31 2.38 13.47
N MET A 552 -19.51 3.28 12.89
CA MET A 552 -19.94 4.61 12.46
C MET A 552 -20.28 4.69 10.97
N GLY A 553 -19.80 3.74 10.16
CA GLY A 553 -20.08 3.62 8.74
C GLY A 553 -18.84 3.75 7.85
N PRO A 554 -18.94 3.35 6.56
CA PRO A 554 -17.80 3.32 5.64
C PRO A 554 -17.25 4.71 5.29
N ASP A 555 -18.06 5.76 5.39
CA ASP A 555 -17.66 7.14 5.11
C ASP A 555 -16.55 7.62 6.06
N TYR A 556 -16.46 7.04 7.26
CA TYR A 556 -15.35 7.30 8.19
C TYR A 556 -13.97 6.87 7.65
N GLN A 557 -13.90 5.96 6.67
CA GLN A 557 -12.65 5.67 5.97
C GLN A 557 -12.12 6.91 5.22
N VAL A 558 -13.01 7.70 4.61
CA VAL A 558 -12.65 8.96 3.94
C VAL A 558 -12.20 9.99 4.98
N TYR A 559 -12.96 10.14 6.07
CA TYR A 559 -12.65 11.13 7.10
C TYR A 559 -11.34 10.83 7.81
N LEU A 560 -11.02 9.55 8.03
CA LEU A 560 -9.72 9.13 8.56
C LEU A 560 -8.58 9.55 7.64
N CYS A 561 -8.67 9.26 6.34
CA CYS A 561 -7.65 9.67 5.38
C CYS A 561 -7.44 11.19 5.37
N VAL A 562 -8.53 11.98 5.44
CA VAL A 562 -8.45 13.45 5.55
C VAL A 562 -7.81 13.87 6.88
N ALA A 563 -8.13 13.20 7.98
CA ALA A 563 -7.54 13.47 9.30
C ALA A 563 -6.04 13.17 9.34
N VAL A 564 -5.61 12.03 8.79
CA VAL A 564 -4.19 11.65 8.66
C VAL A 564 -3.44 12.68 7.82
N LEU A 565 -3.99 13.08 6.67
CA LEU A 565 -3.33 14.07 5.81
C LEU A 565 -3.31 15.48 6.43
N LYS A 566 -4.31 15.83 7.24
CA LYS A 566 -4.31 17.06 8.04
C LYS A 566 -3.24 17.01 9.13
N HIS A 567 -3.09 15.87 9.79
CA HIS A 567 -2.05 15.66 10.80
C HIS A 567 -0.65 15.87 10.21
N LEU A 568 -0.40 15.27 9.05
CA LEU A 568 0.86 15.35 8.32
C LEU A 568 1.08 16.69 7.60
N GLN A 569 0.17 17.66 7.71
CA GLN A 569 0.28 18.92 6.97
C GLN A 569 1.64 19.63 7.15
N PRO A 570 2.23 19.75 8.36
CA PRO A 570 3.54 20.39 8.52
C PRO A 570 4.64 19.67 7.73
N ASP A 571 4.71 18.34 7.86
CA ASP A 571 5.71 17.51 7.20
C ASP A 571 5.51 17.50 5.68
N ILE A 572 4.25 17.43 5.23
CA ILE A 572 3.91 17.50 3.80
C ILE A 572 4.45 18.80 3.20
N LEU A 573 4.21 19.94 3.85
CA LEU A 573 4.68 21.24 3.35
C LEU A 573 6.20 21.36 3.36
N GLN A 574 6.87 20.78 4.36
CA GLN A 574 8.33 20.72 4.43
C GLN A 574 8.92 19.85 3.31
N HIS A 575 8.44 18.62 3.16
CA HIS A 575 8.97 17.68 2.16
C HIS A 575 8.55 18.02 0.72
N THR A 576 7.53 18.85 0.51
CA THR A 576 7.29 19.47 -0.80
C THR A 576 8.44 20.41 -1.18
N GLN A 577 9.01 21.15 -0.23
CA GLN A 577 10.12 22.06 -0.51
C GLN A 577 11.42 21.31 -0.83
N SER A 578 11.66 20.16 -0.17
CA SER A 578 12.82 19.31 -0.45
C SER A 578 12.65 18.38 -1.67
N GLN A 579 11.48 18.36 -2.32
CA GLN A 579 11.16 17.48 -3.45
C GLN A 579 11.15 15.97 -3.10
N GLU A 580 10.93 15.64 -1.83
CA GLU A 580 10.96 14.25 -1.32
C GLU A 580 9.60 13.74 -0.86
N LEU A 581 8.54 14.57 -0.97
CA LEU A 581 7.22 14.30 -0.40
C LEU A 581 6.71 12.88 -0.67
N GLN A 582 6.79 12.41 -1.92
CA GLN A 582 6.27 11.09 -2.28
C GLN A 582 7.06 9.95 -1.61
N VAL A 583 8.38 10.09 -1.52
CA VAL A 583 9.25 9.09 -0.89
C VAL A 583 9.01 9.10 0.61
N PHE A 584 8.93 10.28 1.23
CA PHE A 584 8.60 10.46 2.64
C PHE A 584 7.29 9.75 3.02
N LEU A 585 6.19 10.05 2.32
CA LEU A 585 4.88 9.46 2.64
C LEU A 585 4.81 7.94 2.44
N LYS A 586 5.69 7.36 1.61
CA LYS A 586 5.80 5.92 1.42
C LYS A 586 6.73 5.28 2.43
N GLU A 587 7.87 5.88 2.76
CA GLU A 587 8.89 5.23 3.57
C GLU A 587 8.70 5.43 5.07
N GLU A 588 8.16 6.57 5.49
CA GLU A 588 8.05 6.97 6.89
C GLU A 588 6.71 6.58 7.52
N PRO A 589 6.71 6.15 8.80
CA PRO A 589 5.49 5.91 9.55
C PRO A 589 4.80 7.23 9.94
N ILE A 590 3.50 7.16 10.23
CA ILE A 590 2.69 8.33 10.61
C ILE A 590 2.86 8.58 12.11
N SER A 591 3.99 9.18 12.47
CA SER A 591 4.40 9.39 13.86
C SER A 591 3.52 10.40 14.60
N GLY A 592 3.03 10.04 15.78
CA GLY A 592 2.25 10.94 16.64
C GLY A 592 0.77 11.07 16.28
N PHE A 593 0.29 10.33 15.27
CA PHE A 593 -1.14 10.25 14.99
C PHE A 593 -1.86 9.47 16.09
N ARG A 594 -2.95 10.03 16.62
CA ARG A 594 -3.84 9.35 17.57
C ARG A 594 -5.28 9.58 17.13
N PHE A 595 -6.04 8.51 16.97
CA PHE A 595 -7.42 8.52 16.50
C PHE A 595 -8.30 9.43 17.36
N SER A 596 -8.10 9.38 18.68
CA SER A 596 -8.81 10.19 19.67
C SER A 596 -8.67 11.70 19.40
N ASN A 597 -7.48 12.17 19.02
CA ASN A 597 -7.20 13.59 18.77
C ASN A 597 -7.96 14.13 17.54
N TYR A 598 -8.35 13.24 16.61
CA TYR A 598 -9.01 13.62 15.37
C TYR A 598 -10.48 13.19 15.29
N LEU A 599 -11.01 12.51 16.31
CA LEU A 599 -12.39 12.03 16.28
C LEU A 599 -13.40 13.19 16.17
N GLU A 600 -13.19 14.29 16.89
CA GLU A 600 -14.07 15.47 16.78
C GLU A 600 -14.08 16.09 15.37
N LEU A 601 -12.91 16.12 14.71
CA LEU A 601 -12.79 16.55 13.33
C LEU A 601 -13.59 15.64 12.40
N MET A 602 -13.46 14.32 12.56
CA MET A 602 -14.18 13.34 11.74
C MET A 602 -15.69 13.43 11.94
N MET A 603 -16.16 13.59 13.18
CA MET A 603 -17.58 13.86 13.45
C MET A 603 -18.06 15.19 12.84
N GLY A 604 -17.19 16.19 12.78
CA GLY A 604 -17.47 17.46 12.10
C GLY A 604 -17.53 17.32 10.57
N LEU A 605 -16.76 16.41 9.98
CA LEU A 605 -16.84 16.05 8.56
C LEU A 605 -18.12 15.25 8.28
N GLU A 606 -18.46 14.29 9.14
CA GLU A 606 -19.71 13.52 9.05
C GLU A 606 -20.92 14.45 8.96
N ARG A 607 -21.06 15.41 9.88
CA ARG A 607 -22.19 16.36 9.88
C ARG A 607 -22.31 17.20 8.61
N ARG A 608 -21.21 17.41 7.89
CA ARG A 608 -21.16 18.26 6.69
C ARG A 608 -21.27 17.48 5.39
N TYR A 609 -20.76 16.24 5.37
CA TYR A 609 -20.51 15.50 4.15
C TYR A 609 -21.18 14.13 4.10
N ARG A 610 -21.71 13.58 5.20
CA ARG A 610 -22.31 12.23 5.22
C ARG A 610 -23.45 12.09 4.22
N ASP A 611 -24.32 13.09 4.11
CA ASP A 611 -25.44 13.10 3.15
C ASP A 611 -24.98 13.02 1.69
N LEU A 612 -23.76 13.45 1.38
CA LEU A 612 -23.16 13.35 0.05
C LEU A 612 -22.37 12.04 -0.08
N VAL A 613 -21.39 11.82 0.81
CA VAL A 613 -20.40 10.73 0.74
C VAL A 613 -21.06 9.38 0.97
N LEU A 614 -21.81 9.22 2.08
CA LEU A 614 -22.42 7.94 2.40
C LEU A 614 -23.56 7.58 1.44
N THR A 615 -24.28 8.58 0.92
CA THR A 615 -25.31 8.38 -0.09
C THR A 615 -24.70 7.81 -1.37
N ASP A 616 -23.66 8.43 -1.92
CA ASP A 616 -22.96 7.90 -3.11
C ASP A 616 -22.31 6.53 -2.83
N MET A 617 -21.75 6.32 -1.63
CA MET A 617 -21.26 5.00 -1.21
C MET A 617 -22.37 3.94 -1.11
N ARG A 618 -23.64 4.29 -0.98
CA ARG A 618 -24.75 3.32 -1.06
C ARG A 618 -25.12 3.00 -2.52
N HIS A 619 -24.71 3.82 -3.48
CA HIS A 619 -24.96 3.62 -4.91
C HIS A 619 -23.87 2.80 -5.62
N ILE A 620 -23.00 2.08 -4.90
CA ILE A 620 -21.91 1.32 -5.52
C ILE A 620 -22.33 0.17 -6.44
N GLN A 621 -23.60 -0.27 -6.36
CA GLN A 621 -24.16 -1.24 -7.30
C GLN A 621 -24.57 -0.60 -8.64
N ASN A 622 -24.70 0.73 -8.71
CA ASN A 622 -25.05 1.51 -9.91
C ASN A 622 -24.18 2.78 -10.01
N PRO A 623 -22.88 2.69 -10.31
CA PRO A 623 -21.97 3.85 -10.29
C PRO A 623 -22.16 4.86 -11.43
N SER A 624 -23.08 4.60 -12.37
CA SER A 624 -23.46 5.48 -13.48
C SER A 624 -24.59 6.46 -13.14
N GLU A 625 -25.24 6.31 -11.97
CA GLU A 625 -26.12 7.31 -11.34
C GLU A 625 -25.32 8.14 -10.32
#